data_AF-A0A0Q8ITY6-F1
#
_entry.id   AF-A0A0Q8ITY6-F1
#
_cell.length_a   1.000
_cell.length_b   1.000
_cell.length_c   1.000
_cell.angle_alpha   90.00
_cell.angle_beta   90.00
_cell.angle_gamma   90.00
#
_symmetry.space_group_name_H-M   'P 1'
#
loop_
_entity.id
_entity.type
_entity.pdbx_description
1 polymer ?
#
loop_
_entity_poly.entity_id
_entity_poly.type
_entity_poly.pdbx_seq_one_letter_code
_entity_poly.pdbx_strand_id
1 'polypeptide(L)'
;MKDEADTLVFETALDAPPEKVWRALSIPEYLERWLQPPADAEISVVAADENRSLTYRWREPGESPEESLVTFEISPREDGGTWFRLTHAPMALPAPANSNEPVMMLAA
;
A
#
# COMPACT_ATOMS: atom_id res chain seq x y z
N MET A 1 3.42 -16.10 15.11
CA MET A 1 2.38 -15.07 15.27
C MET A 1 2.26 -14.43 13.91
N LYS A 2 1.14 -14.63 13.23
CA LYS A 2 0.91 -14.05 11.90
C LYS A 2 0.19 -12.75 12.21
N ASP A 3 0.92 -11.65 12.17
CA ASP A 3 0.41 -10.37 12.61
C ASP A 3 -0.85 -10.01 11.81
N GLU A 4 -1.97 -9.80 12.51
CA GLU A 4 -3.16 -9.08 12.02
C GLU A 4 -2.83 -7.60 11.68
N ALA A 5 -1.55 -7.25 11.57
CA ALA A 5 -0.96 -5.91 11.53
C ALA A 5 -0.07 -5.67 10.29
N ASP A 6 -0.21 -6.47 9.22
CA ASP A 6 0.61 -6.31 8.02
C ASP A 6 0.19 -5.09 7.16
N THR A 7 -1.02 -4.56 7.40
CA THR A 7 -1.48 -3.32 6.78
C THR A 7 -1.04 -2.10 7.59
N LEU A 8 -0.15 -1.29 7.02
CA LEU A 8 0.21 0.01 7.54
C LEU A 8 -0.65 1.11 6.91
N VAL A 9 -1.28 1.94 7.74
CA VAL A 9 -2.00 3.13 7.30
C VAL A 9 -1.36 4.36 7.92
N PHE A 10 -0.98 5.32 7.08
CA PHE A 10 -0.46 6.61 7.48
C PHE A 10 -1.38 7.70 6.96
N GLU A 11 -1.78 8.60 7.84
CA GLU A 11 -2.64 9.73 7.51
C GLU A 11 -1.97 11.01 7.99
N THR A 12 -1.96 12.03 7.13
CA THR A 12 -1.40 13.33 7.47
C THR A 12 -2.09 14.46 6.71
N ALA A 13 -2.08 15.65 7.31
CA ALA A 13 -2.53 16.86 6.65
C ALA A 13 -1.31 17.64 6.13
N LEU A 14 -1.32 17.95 4.83
CA LEU A 14 -0.27 18.70 4.16
C LEU A 14 -0.73 20.14 3.89
N ASP A 15 0.11 21.12 4.18
CA ASP A 15 -0.09 22.54 3.87
C ASP A 15 0.28 22.85 2.40
N ALA A 16 -0.21 22.01 1.50
CA ALA A 16 0.07 22.09 0.07
C ALA A 16 -1.22 21.79 -0.71
N PRO A 17 -1.42 22.41 -1.89
CA PRO A 17 -2.56 22.11 -2.73
C PRO A 17 -2.47 20.67 -3.27
N PRO A 18 -3.62 20.02 -3.55
CA PRO A 18 -3.67 18.61 -3.94
C PRO A 18 -2.90 18.33 -5.23
N GLU A 19 -2.84 19.29 -6.14
CA GLU A 19 -2.06 19.21 -7.38
C GLU A 19 -0.55 19.07 -7.11
N LYS A 20 -0.03 19.74 -6.08
CA LYS A 20 1.39 19.65 -5.71
C LYS A 20 1.71 18.30 -5.09
N VAL A 21 0.81 17.81 -4.22
CA VAL A 21 0.93 16.48 -3.64
C VAL A 21 0.83 15.42 -4.74
N TRP A 22 -0.12 15.54 -5.65
CA TRP A 22 -0.28 14.65 -6.80
C TRP A 22 0.98 14.56 -7.66
N ARG A 23 1.66 15.69 -7.92
CA ARG A 23 2.94 15.68 -8.67
C ARG A 23 4.06 14.97 -7.91
N ALA A 24 4.08 15.04 -6.58
CA ALA A 24 5.07 14.31 -5.77
C ALA A 24 4.81 12.80 -5.74
N LEU A 25 3.57 12.38 -6.00
CA LEU A 25 3.17 10.97 -6.06
C LEU A 25 3.29 10.39 -7.47
N SER A 26 2.83 11.12 -8.49
CA SER A 26 2.78 10.64 -9.89
C SER A 26 4.15 10.63 -10.58
N ILE A 27 5.09 11.47 -10.14
CA ILE A 27 6.44 11.51 -10.69
C ILE A 27 7.32 10.54 -9.89
N PRO A 28 7.81 9.45 -10.51
CA PRO A 28 8.59 8.43 -9.81
C PRO A 28 9.86 9.02 -9.17
N GLU A 29 10.54 9.95 -9.85
CA GLU A 29 11.74 10.60 -9.31
C GLU A 29 11.48 11.37 -8.00
N TYR A 30 10.28 11.94 -7.82
CA TYR A 30 9.92 12.55 -6.54
C TYR A 30 9.52 11.47 -5.54
N LEU A 31 8.72 10.50 -5.96
CA LEU A 31 8.30 9.37 -5.13
C LEU A 31 9.49 8.67 -4.47
N GLU A 32 10.48 8.29 -5.26
CA GLU A 32 11.68 7.58 -4.81
C GLU A 32 12.51 8.39 -3.80
N ARG A 33 12.53 9.72 -3.92
CA ARG A 33 13.29 10.58 -3.02
C ARG A 33 12.73 10.64 -1.61
N TRP A 34 11.42 10.49 -1.45
CA TRP A 34 10.79 10.57 -0.13
C TRP A 34 10.33 9.20 0.40
N LEU A 35 9.95 8.27 -0.49
CA LEU A 35 9.54 6.91 -0.14
C LEU A 35 10.75 5.99 0.09
N GLN A 36 11.86 6.23 -0.61
CA GLN A 36 13.11 5.46 -0.53
C GLN A 36 12.89 3.93 -0.55
N PRO A 37 12.33 3.39 -1.65
CA PRO A 37 12.15 1.95 -1.75
C PRO A 37 13.52 1.22 -1.73
N PRO A 38 13.54 -0.07 -1.32
CA PRO A 38 14.74 -0.89 -1.41
C PRO A 38 15.19 -0.97 -2.88
N ALA A 39 16.50 -0.98 -3.08
CA ALA A 39 17.11 -0.84 -4.40
C ALA A 39 16.66 -1.91 -5.42
N ASP A 40 16.24 -3.07 -4.94
CA ASP A 40 15.83 -4.20 -5.77
C ASP A 40 14.30 -4.30 -5.93
N ALA A 41 13.51 -3.46 -5.27
CA ALA A 41 12.05 -3.52 -5.37
C ALA A 41 11.55 -3.02 -6.74
N GLU A 42 10.72 -3.82 -7.39
CA GLU A 42 9.99 -3.43 -8.59
C GLU A 42 8.72 -2.69 -8.19
N ILE A 43 8.66 -1.39 -8.51
CA ILE A 43 7.47 -0.56 -8.31
C ILE A 43 6.78 -0.31 -9.66
N SER A 44 5.47 -0.50 -9.72
CA SER A 44 4.67 -0.28 -10.93
C SER A 44 3.32 0.34 -10.59
N VAL A 45 2.84 1.30 -11.39
CA VAL A 45 1.51 1.89 -11.22
C VAL A 45 0.44 0.87 -11.61
N VAL A 46 -0.52 0.64 -10.72
CA VAL A 46 -1.69 -0.25 -10.96
C VAL A 46 -2.91 0.57 -11.33
N ALA A 47 -3.15 1.67 -10.61
CA ALA A 47 -4.29 2.55 -10.84
C ALA A 47 -3.90 3.99 -10.49
N ALA A 48 -4.35 4.95 -11.30
CA ALA A 48 -4.12 6.37 -11.07
C ALA A 48 -5.40 7.14 -11.39
N ASP A 49 -5.90 7.86 -10.39
CA ASP A 49 -7.03 8.79 -10.48
C ASP A 49 -6.53 10.18 -10.13
N GLU A 50 -6.44 11.04 -11.14
CA GLU A 50 -5.81 12.35 -11.05
C GLU A 50 -6.35 13.18 -9.89
N ASN A 51 -5.44 13.69 -9.07
CA ASN A 51 -5.73 14.53 -7.90
C ASN A 51 -6.61 13.85 -6.83
N ARG A 52 -6.71 12.51 -6.83
CA ARG A 52 -7.58 11.76 -5.92
C ARG A 52 -6.95 10.51 -5.35
N SER A 53 -6.46 9.59 -6.19
CA SER A 53 -5.88 8.34 -5.70
C SER A 53 -4.84 7.75 -6.65
N LEU A 54 -3.85 7.05 -6.11
CA LEU A 54 -2.78 6.44 -6.87
C LEU A 54 -2.33 5.16 -6.17
N THR A 55 -2.46 4.03 -6.85
CA THR A 55 -2.08 2.72 -6.33
C THR A 55 -0.86 2.21 -7.07
N TYR A 56 0.18 1.89 -6.32
CA TYR A 56 1.37 1.20 -6.77
C TYR A 56 1.36 -0.24 -6.33
N ARG A 57 1.83 -1.12 -7.22
CA ARG A 57 2.31 -2.45 -6.86
C ARG A 57 3.78 -2.33 -6.52
N TRP A 58 4.13 -2.87 -5.37
CA TRP A 58 5.48 -3.04 -4.90
C TRP A 58 5.79 -4.53 -4.89
N ARG A 59 6.85 -4.94 -5.56
CA ARG A 59 7.28 -6.34 -5.62
C ARG A 59 8.73 -6.42 -5.19
N GLU A 60 8.97 -7.12 -4.10
CA GLU A 60 10.32 -7.37 -3.60
C GLU A 60 10.85 -8.69 -4.16
N PRO A 61 12.03 -8.69 -4.82
CA PRO A 61 12.60 -9.91 -5.36
C PRO A 61 13.20 -10.76 -4.24
N GLY A 62 13.03 -12.08 -4.33
CA GLY A 62 13.54 -13.01 -3.33
C GLY A 62 13.13 -14.45 -3.66
N GLU A 63 13.49 -15.38 -2.77
CA GLU A 63 13.12 -16.80 -2.87
C GLU A 63 11.59 -17.01 -2.76
N SER A 64 10.91 -16.06 -2.10
CA SER A 64 9.46 -15.90 -2.12
C SER A 64 9.18 -14.42 -2.44
N PRO A 65 8.81 -14.07 -3.69
CA PRO A 65 8.55 -12.68 -4.04
C PRO A 65 7.35 -12.17 -3.24
N GLU A 66 7.58 -11.13 -2.45
CA GLU A 66 6.55 -10.48 -1.65
C GLU A 66 5.95 -9.36 -2.50
N GLU A 67 4.63 -9.42 -2.71
CA GLU A 67 3.91 -8.40 -3.44
C GLU A 67 3.05 -7.63 -2.46
N SER A 68 3.11 -6.30 -2.53
CA SER A 68 2.35 -5.37 -1.71
C SER A 68 1.71 -4.29 -2.57
N LEU A 69 0.59 -3.75 -2.09
CA LEU A 69 -0.10 -2.63 -2.71
C LEU A 69 0.05 -1.40 -1.82
N VAL A 70 0.59 -0.34 -2.41
CA VAL A 70 0.70 0.97 -1.79
C VAL A 70 -0.31 1.90 -2.44
N THR A 71 -1.40 2.17 -1.73
CA THR A 71 -2.46 3.08 -2.17
C THR A 71 -2.30 4.43 -1.50
N PHE A 72 -2.10 5.45 -2.31
CA PHE A 72 -2.11 6.85 -1.93
C PHE A 72 -3.48 7.45 -2.23
N GLU A 73 -4.07 8.13 -1.28
CA GLU A 73 -5.32 8.87 -1.43
C GLU A 73 -5.10 10.30 -1.00
N ILE A 74 -5.58 11.23 -1.81
CA ILE A 74 -5.51 12.65 -1.54
C ILE A 74 -6.88 13.28 -1.65
N SER A 75 -7.18 14.20 -0.75
CA SER A 75 -8.44 14.95 -0.78
C SER A 75 -8.20 16.41 -0.42
N PRO A 76 -8.84 17.36 -1.13
CA PRO A 76 -8.74 18.77 -0.79
C PRO A 76 -9.33 19.03 0.60
N ARG A 77 -8.66 19.86 1.39
CA ARG A 77 -9.13 20.32 2.70
C ARG A 77 -9.67 21.75 2.59
N GLU A 78 -10.59 22.09 3.50
CA GLU A 78 -11.22 23.42 3.58
C GLU A 78 -10.21 24.57 3.78
N ASP A 79 -9.08 24.30 4.43
CA ASP A 79 -7.98 25.25 4.66
C ASP A 79 -7.10 25.50 3.41
N GLY A 80 -7.41 24.87 2.27
CA GLY A 80 -6.58 24.92 1.06
C GLY A 80 -5.39 23.94 1.08
N GLY A 81 -5.23 23.18 2.16
CA GLY A 81 -4.31 22.05 2.25
C GLY A 81 -4.87 20.75 1.64
N THR A 82 -4.13 19.66 1.83
CA THR A 82 -4.49 18.33 1.31
C THR A 82 -4.47 17.32 2.44
N TRP A 83 -5.53 16.54 2.57
CA TRP A 83 -5.50 15.30 3.34
C TRP A 83 -4.79 14.23 2.53
N PHE A 84 -3.75 13.64 3.08
CA PHE A 84 -2.99 12.56 2.46
C PHE A 84 -3.13 11.29 3.31
N ARG A 85 -3.48 10.20 2.66
CA ARG A 85 -3.50 8.85 3.24
C ARG A 85 -2.64 7.92 2.39
N LEU A 86 -1.75 7.20 3.04
CA LEU A 86 -0.93 6.13 2.47
C LEU A 86 -1.35 4.84 3.16
N THR A 87 -1.80 3.88 2.38
CA THR A 87 -2.11 2.53 2.83
C THR A 87 -1.12 1.59 2.18
N HIS A 88 -0.29 0.91 2.96
CA HIS A 88 0.59 -0.15 2.52
C HIS A 88 0.04 -1.47 3.05
N ALA A 89 -0.44 -2.32 2.16
CA ALA A 89 -1.00 -3.62 2.52
C ALA A 89 -0.32 -4.71 1.69
N PRO A 90 -0.01 -5.88 2.26
CA PRO A 90 0.47 -7.00 1.48
C PRO A 90 -0.62 -7.44 0.51
N MET A 91 -0.22 -7.91 -0.66
CA MET A 91 -1.08 -8.66 -1.55
C MET A 91 -1.20 -10.10 -1.03
N ALA A 92 -1.76 -10.24 0.17
CA ALA A 92 -1.98 -11.53 0.77
C ALA A 92 -2.99 -12.32 -0.09
N LEU A 93 -2.52 -13.39 -0.71
CA LEU A 93 -3.40 -14.46 -1.17
C LEU A 93 -4.24 -14.87 0.06
N PRO A 94 -5.58 -14.92 -0.02
CA PRO A 94 -6.36 -15.48 1.08
C PRO A 94 -5.76 -16.85 1.39
N ALA A 95 -5.49 -17.10 2.67
CA ALA A 95 -4.99 -18.39 3.11
C ALA A 95 -5.85 -19.48 2.44
N PRO A 96 -5.25 -20.52 1.82
CA PRO A 96 -6.05 -21.59 1.24
C PRO A 96 -7.01 -22.07 2.31
N ALA A 97 -8.31 -22.08 2.01
CA ALA A 97 -9.37 -22.51 2.91
C ALA A 97 -9.25 -23.99 3.33
N ASN A 98 -8.19 -24.66 2.89
CA ASN A 98 -7.79 -26.02 3.20
C ASN A 98 -7.10 -26.07 4.58
N SER A 99 -7.66 -25.41 5.61
CA SER A 99 -7.41 -25.87 6.97
C SER A 99 -8.13 -27.21 7.11
N ASN A 100 -7.46 -28.30 6.73
CA ASN A 100 -7.90 -29.63 7.11
C ASN A 100 -7.44 -29.84 8.56
N GLU A 101 -8.08 -29.12 9.49
CA GLU A 101 -7.98 -29.42 10.91
C GLU A 101 -8.38 -30.89 11.07
N PRO A 102 -7.56 -31.74 11.72
CA PRO A 102 -7.96 -33.11 11.96
C PRO A 102 -9.17 -33.09 12.89
N VAL A 103 -10.35 -33.43 12.37
CA VAL A 103 -11.52 -33.80 13.17
C VAL A 103 -11.09 -34.93 14.10
N MET A 104 -10.87 -34.62 15.37
CA MET A 104 -10.81 -35.62 16.44
C MET A 104 -12.21 -36.26 16.52
N MET A 105 -12.38 -37.45 15.95
CA MET A 105 -13.46 -38.33 16.36
C MET A 105 -13.12 -38.90 17.74
N LEU A 106 -13.79 -38.37 18.77
CA LEU A 106 -13.92 -39.03 20.06
C LEU A 106 -14.92 -40.18 19.91
N ALA A 107 -14.46 -41.38 20.28
CA ALA A 107 -15.18 -42.64 20.23
C ALA A 107 -16.47 -42.65 21.07
N ALA A 108 -17.38 -43.55 20.70
CA ALA A 108 -18.32 -44.21 21.60
C ALA A 108 -18.30 -45.72 21.33
#